data_AF-A0A5C5VXU6-F1
#
_entry.id   AF-A0A5C5VXU6-F1
#
_cell.length_a   1.000
_cell.length_b   1.000
_cell.length_c   1.000
_cell.angle_alpha   90.00
_cell.angle_beta   90.00
_cell.angle_gamma   90.00
#
_symmetry.space_group_name_H-M   'P 1'
#
loop_
_entity.id
_entity.type
_entity.pdbx_description
1 polymer ?
#
loop_
_entity_poly.entity_id
_entity_poly.type
_entity_poly.pdbx_seq_one_letter_code
_entity_poly.pdbx_strand_id
1 'polypeptide(L)'
;MWRGVGFRKRLIAYGCGMLFPCVAAPALLAEPGRELSMSRPEWRLYLPPGVGVNSAKQIDLLVHFHGDPATVRANVAAARLNAAVVTANYNGLSSAYRVPFEDPQRFQALLDDALNGLQDDAAPGQPVDWGTVCVSSFSAGYGAVRELLKVPAYIERIDGILAADSLYASTDSDGTPVDEQMAGYLAYARRAVAGGKTFLLTHTEVPTPTYESTRDTADEILAALGLEARSADSAGLGPLTFTRIASAGNFKLWGSPGETGEAHMQHLRYMAEWLDDLPLAKLPCETP
;
A
#
# COMPACT_ATOMS: atom_id res chain seq x y z
N MET A 1 82.83 -44.36 -1.26
CA MET A 1 81.74 -44.85 -0.39
C MET A 1 80.54 -43.93 -0.56
N TRP A 2 79.71 -44.17 -1.58
CA TRP A 2 78.58 -43.30 -1.94
C TRP A 2 77.35 -44.15 -2.31
N ARG A 3 76.27 -43.87 -1.57
CA ARG A 3 74.85 -43.74 -1.93
C ARG A 3 74.12 -44.92 -2.60
N GLY A 4 73.14 -45.44 -1.84
CA GLY A 4 71.99 -46.22 -2.32
C GLY A 4 70.67 -45.49 -2.02
N VAL A 5 69.72 -45.69 -2.93
CA VAL A 5 68.49 -44.94 -3.20
C VAL A 5 67.34 -45.32 -2.26
N GLY A 6 66.43 -44.38 -1.95
CA GLY A 6 65.16 -44.64 -1.27
C GLY A 6 64.02 -43.79 -1.83
N PHE A 7 63.16 -44.43 -2.64
CA PHE A 7 61.96 -43.89 -3.29
C PHE A 7 60.91 -43.40 -2.26
N ARG A 8 60.39 -42.16 -2.41
CA ARG A 8 59.19 -41.71 -1.68
C ARG A 8 57.98 -41.69 -2.63
N LYS A 9 57.03 -42.61 -2.42
CA LYS A 9 55.69 -42.56 -3.02
C LYS A 9 54.83 -41.55 -2.26
N ARG A 10 54.27 -40.57 -2.99
CA ARG A 10 53.22 -39.67 -2.49
C ARG A 10 51.88 -40.42 -2.51
N LEU A 11 51.21 -40.56 -1.37
CA LEU A 11 49.78 -40.88 -1.32
C LEU A 11 48.99 -39.57 -1.40
N ILE A 12 48.11 -39.48 -2.39
CA ILE A 12 47.07 -38.45 -2.50
C ILE A 12 45.86 -38.98 -1.72
N ALA A 13 45.49 -38.29 -0.64
CA ALA A 13 44.27 -38.59 0.09
C ALA A 13 43.09 -37.91 -0.63
N TYR A 14 42.17 -38.71 -1.18
CA TYR A 14 40.87 -38.24 -1.64
C TYR A 14 39.99 -38.01 -0.41
N GLY A 15 39.81 -36.74 -0.02
CA GLY A 15 38.79 -36.33 0.94
C GLY A 15 37.42 -36.37 0.25
N CYS A 16 36.66 -37.44 0.49
CA CYS A 16 35.25 -37.52 0.14
C CYS A 16 34.48 -36.62 1.12
N GLY A 17 34.24 -35.37 0.74
CA GLY A 17 33.34 -34.48 1.47
C GLY A 17 31.92 -35.01 1.30
N MET A 18 31.37 -35.64 2.34
CA MET A 18 29.93 -35.87 2.42
C MET A 18 29.24 -34.52 2.53
N LEU A 19 28.73 -34.02 1.40
CA LEU A 19 27.70 -33.00 1.40
C LEU A 19 26.46 -33.63 2.03
N PHE A 20 26.22 -33.33 3.30
CA PHE A 20 24.88 -33.54 3.85
C PHE A 20 23.93 -32.62 3.07
N PRO A 21 22.91 -33.14 2.39
CA PRO A 21 21.87 -32.27 1.88
C PRO A 21 21.25 -31.57 3.10
N CYS A 22 21.27 -30.24 3.07
CA CYS A 22 20.46 -29.43 3.97
C CYS A 22 19.02 -29.83 3.70
N VAL A 23 18.47 -30.67 4.59
CA VAL A 23 17.04 -30.89 4.64
C VAL A 23 16.48 -29.55 5.07
N ALA A 24 15.88 -28.82 4.12
CA ALA A 24 15.14 -27.61 4.43
C ALA A 24 14.23 -27.95 5.61
N ALA A 25 14.44 -27.26 6.74
CA ALA A 25 13.49 -27.32 7.83
C ALA A 25 12.11 -27.04 7.23
N PRO A 26 11.06 -27.79 7.61
CA PRO A 26 9.71 -27.41 7.20
C PRO A 26 9.56 -25.94 7.61
N ALA A 27 9.23 -25.07 6.65
CA ALA A 27 8.89 -23.69 6.94
C ALA A 27 7.93 -23.75 8.13
N LEU A 28 8.37 -23.27 9.30
CA LEU A 28 7.44 -23.01 10.39
C LEU A 28 6.35 -22.17 9.73
N LEU A 29 5.11 -22.68 9.76
CA LEU A 29 3.96 -21.93 9.26
C LEU A 29 4.09 -20.56 9.89
N ALA A 30 4.39 -19.53 9.08
CA ALA A 30 4.53 -18.17 9.58
C ALA A 30 3.29 -17.91 10.43
N GLU A 31 3.50 -17.55 11.70
CA GLU A 31 2.41 -17.35 12.65
C GLU A 31 1.35 -16.49 11.96
N PRO A 32 0.08 -16.92 11.90
CA PRO A 32 -0.93 -16.13 11.21
C PRO A 32 -1.00 -14.75 11.87
N GLY A 33 -1.02 -13.69 11.05
CA GLY A 33 -1.15 -12.34 11.58
C GLY A 33 -2.42 -12.21 12.43
N ARG A 34 -2.43 -11.22 13.32
CA ARG A 34 -3.47 -11.09 14.35
C ARG A 34 -4.50 -10.05 13.94
N GLU A 35 -5.78 -10.36 14.12
CA GLU A 35 -6.87 -9.41 13.91
C GLU A 35 -7.42 -8.97 15.27
N LEU A 36 -7.54 -7.67 15.46
CA LEU A 36 -8.05 -7.03 16.67
C LEU A 36 -9.35 -6.31 16.34
N SER A 37 -10.34 -6.50 17.19
CA SER A 37 -11.60 -5.76 17.11
C SER A 37 -11.35 -4.28 17.44
N MET A 38 -12.06 -3.41 16.73
CA MET A 38 -12.09 -1.97 16.97
C MET A 38 -13.48 -1.57 17.52
N SER A 39 -13.62 -0.36 18.06
CA SER A 39 -14.87 0.14 18.63
C SER A 39 -16.03 0.19 17.64
N ARG A 40 -15.75 0.17 16.33
CA ARG A 40 -16.73 0.18 15.25
C ARG A 40 -16.74 -1.13 14.47
N PRO A 41 -17.93 -1.64 14.10
CA PRO A 41 -18.04 -2.88 13.35
C PRO A 41 -17.49 -2.78 11.92
N GLU A 42 -17.42 -1.58 11.34
CA GLU A 42 -16.85 -1.34 10.01
C GLU A 42 -15.32 -1.36 9.99
N TRP A 43 -14.68 -1.28 11.17
CA TRP A 43 -13.23 -1.18 11.30
C TRP A 43 -12.65 -2.51 11.79
N ARG A 44 -11.51 -2.89 11.21
CA ARG A 44 -10.71 -4.04 11.64
C ARG A 44 -9.25 -3.63 11.65
N LEU A 45 -8.58 -3.90 12.76
CA LEU A 45 -7.14 -3.75 12.89
C LEU A 45 -6.47 -5.10 12.67
N TYR A 46 -5.48 -5.15 11.78
CA TYR A 46 -4.70 -6.33 11.50
C TYR A 46 -3.20 -6.04 11.70
N LEU A 47 -2.54 -6.99 12.35
CA LEU A 47 -1.11 -6.99 12.61
C LEU A 47 -0.46 -8.11 11.80
N PRO A 48 0.30 -7.78 10.74
CA PRO A 48 1.04 -8.78 9.98
C PRO A 48 2.00 -9.57 10.87
N PRO A 49 2.34 -10.82 10.51
CA PRO A 49 3.35 -11.59 11.22
C PRO A 49 4.67 -10.83 11.27
N GLY A 50 5.30 -10.78 12.44
CA GLY A 50 6.58 -10.09 12.63
C GLY A 50 6.51 -8.57 12.64
N VAL A 51 5.32 -7.96 12.55
CA VAL A 51 5.18 -6.50 12.70
C VAL A 51 5.70 -6.05 14.05
N GLY A 52 6.42 -4.93 14.07
CA GLY A 52 7.06 -4.43 15.28
C GLY A 52 7.31 -2.93 15.24
N VAL A 53 7.51 -2.37 16.43
CA VAL A 53 7.84 -0.96 16.61
C VAL A 53 9.31 -0.68 16.27
N ASN A 54 9.60 0.53 15.81
CA ASN A 54 10.95 1.03 15.62
C ASN A 54 11.61 1.41 16.97
N SER A 55 12.85 1.89 16.93
CA SER A 55 13.60 2.31 18.14
C SER A 55 12.98 3.49 18.90
N ALA A 56 12.11 4.27 18.24
CA ALA A 56 11.34 5.36 18.85
C ALA A 56 10.00 4.88 19.43
N LYS A 57 9.75 3.56 19.46
CA LYS A 57 8.50 2.94 19.88
C LYS A 57 7.31 3.33 19.01
N GLN A 58 7.56 3.56 17.73
CA GLN A 58 6.53 3.86 16.74
C GLN A 58 6.29 2.69 15.79
N ILE A 59 5.06 2.51 15.37
CA ILE A 59 4.65 1.55 14.34
C ILE A 59 4.02 2.31 13.17
N ASP A 60 4.33 1.89 11.94
CA ASP A 60 3.71 2.47 10.76
C ASP A 60 2.29 1.95 10.59
N LEU A 61 1.43 2.71 9.92
CA LEU A 61 0.03 2.37 9.72
C LEU A 61 -0.39 2.54 8.27
N LEU A 62 -1.06 1.53 7.73
CA LEU A 62 -1.83 1.62 6.49
C LEU A 62 -3.33 1.58 6.81
N VAL A 63 -4.06 2.67 6.52
CA VAL A 63 -5.53 2.67 6.55
C VAL A 63 -6.06 2.44 5.15
N HIS A 64 -6.76 1.32 4.93
CA HIS A 64 -7.35 0.95 3.64
C HIS A 64 -8.88 1.12 3.67
N PHE A 65 -9.41 1.82 2.67
CA PHE A 65 -10.84 2.02 2.47
C PHE A 65 -11.37 1.20 1.31
N HIS A 66 -12.43 0.43 1.57
CA HIS A 66 -13.23 -0.32 0.60
C HIS A 66 -12.46 -1.47 -0.10
N GLY A 67 -12.61 -2.68 0.41
CA GLY A 67 -12.04 -3.87 -0.21
C GLY A 67 -12.17 -5.10 0.68
N ASP A 68 -12.06 -6.30 0.11
CA ASP A 68 -12.04 -7.53 0.89
C ASP A 68 -10.81 -7.55 1.83
N PRO A 69 -10.99 -7.63 3.17
CA PRO A 69 -9.87 -7.57 4.10
C PRO A 69 -8.83 -8.66 3.89
N ALA A 70 -9.22 -9.86 3.46
CA ALA A 70 -8.27 -10.95 3.22
C ALA A 70 -7.35 -10.65 2.03
N THR A 71 -7.91 -10.05 0.97
CA THR A 71 -7.16 -9.58 -0.20
C THR A 71 -6.16 -8.49 0.16
N VAL A 72 -6.58 -7.51 0.99
CA VAL A 72 -5.68 -6.44 1.47
C VAL A 72 -4.53 -7.04 2.28
N ARG A 73 -4.83 -7.95 3.22
CA ARG A 73 -3.81 -8.65 4.03
C ARG A 73 -2.83 -9.44 3.18
N ALA A 74 -3.30 -10.13 2.15
CA ALA A 74 -2.42 -10.86 1.24
C ALA A 74 -1.45 -9.93 0.51
N ASN A 75 -1.91 -8.75 0.09
CA ASN A 75 -1.06 -7.74 -0.55
C ASN A 75 -0.06 -7.09 0.42
N VAL A 76 -0.47 -6.84 1.66
CA VAL A 76 0.40 -6.34 2.73
C VAL A 76 1.52 -7.35 3.03
N ALA A 77 1.18 -8.64 3.09
CA ALA A 77 2.16 -9.71 3.29
C ALA A 77 3.10 -9.84 2.08
N ALA A 78 2.58 -9.79 0.85
CA ALA A 78 3.39 -9.84 -0.37
C ALA A 78 4.38 -8.66 -0.46
N ALA A 79 3.93 -7.46 -0.09
CA ALA A 79 4.74 -6.25 0.00
C ALA A 79 5.60 -6.17 1.28
N ARG A 80 5.51 -7.18 2.16
CA ARG A 80 6.30 -7.32 3.39
C ARG A 80 6.31 -6.06 4.26
N LEU A 81 5.16 -5.41 4.39
CA LEU A 81 5.06 -4.19 5.18
C LEU A 81 5.26 -4.49 6.67
N ASN A 82 6.13 -3.70 7.30
CA ASN A 82 6.21 -3.59 8.75
C ASN A 82 5.26 -2.47 9.21
N ALA A 83 3.96 -2.68 9.00
CA ALA A 83 2.92 -1.72 9.35
C ALA A 83 1.68 -2.44 9.90
N ALA A 84 1.03 -1.82 10.88
CA ALA A 84 -0.34 -2.17 11.23
C ALA A 84 -1.26 -1.79 10.06
N VAL A 85 -2.37 -2.52 9.91
CA VAL A 85 -3.33 -2.29 8.83
C VAL A 85 -4.72 -2.12 9.41
N VAL A 86 -5.36 -1.00 9.12
CA VAL A 86 -6.79 -0.82 9.40
C VAL A 86 -7.56 -0.93 8.09
N THR A 87 -8.49 -1.89 7.99
CA THR A 87 -9.47 -1.90 6.90
C THR A 87 -10.78 -1.28 7.41
N ALA A 88 -11.26 -0.25 6.72
CA ALA A 88 -12.54 0.39 7.01
C ALA A 88 -13.52 0.13 5.84
N ASN A 89 -14.54 -0.68 6.11
CA ASN A 89 -15.51 -1.13 5.10
C ASN A 89 -16.93 -0.75 5.49
N TYR A 90 -17.52 0.11 4.67
CA TYR A 90 -18.93 0.52 4.75
C TYR A 90 -19.72 -0.13 3.62
N ASN A 91 -20.95 -0.53 3.92
CA ASN A 91 -21.85 -1.11 2.93
C ASN A 91 -22.42 -0.01 2.03
N GLY A 92 -22.03 -0.03 0.75
CA GLY A 92 -22.56 0.88 -0.27
C GLY A 92 -21.47 1.46 -1.17
N LEU A 93 -21.89 2.45 -1.97
CA LEU A 93 -21.02 3.22 -2.86
C LEU A 93 -20.29 4.35 -2.10
N SER A 94 -19.66 5.27 -2.82
CA SER A 94 -18.77 6.30 -2.24
C SER A 94 -19.43 7.17 -1.17
N SER A 95 -20.75 7.40 -1.22
CA SER A 95 -21.47 8.11 -0.16
C SER A 95 -21.42 7.39 1.20
N ALA A 96 -21.37 6.06 1.22
CA ALA A 96 -21.23 5.28 2.45
C ALA A 96 -19.85 5.48 3.11
N TYR A 97 -18.84 5.84 2.32
CA TYR A 97 -17.49 6.18 2.79
C TYR A 97 -17.36 7.67 3.09
N ARG A 98 -18.06 8.53 2.34
CA ARG A 98 -18.07 9.98 2.52
C ARG A 98 -18.71 10.39 3.84
N VAL A 99 -19.98 10.01 4.05
CA VAL A 99 -20.81 10.50 5.17
C VAL A 99 -20.16 10.31 6.55
N PRO A 100 -19.56 9.15 6.89
CA PRO A 100 -18.93 8.99 8.20
C PRO A 100 -17.74 9.94 8.45
N PHE A 101 -17.02 10.32 7.39
CA PHE A 101 -15.79 11.12 7.43
C PHE A 101 -16.01 12.60 7.12
N GLU A 102 -17.24 13.03 6.82
CA GLU A 102 -17.64 14.45 6.88
C GLU A 102 -17.45 15.03 8.29
N ASP A 103 -17.57 14.18 9.32
CA ASP A 103 -17.15 14.52 10.68
C ASP A 103 -15.61 14.61 10.72
N PRO A 104 -15.04 15.82 10.89
CA PRO A 104 -13.60 16.02 10.82
C PRO A 104 -12.85 15.35 11.97
N GLN A 105 -13.52 14.79 12.99
CA GLN A 105 -12.89 14.02 14.07
C GLN A 105 -12.88 12.51 13.79
N ARG A 106 -13.59 12.02 12.76
CA ARG A 106 -13.77 10.58 12.53
C ARG A 106 -12.45 9.85 12.29
N PHE A 107 -11.54 10.45 11.52
CA PHE A 107 -10.27 9.81 11.21
C PHE A 107 -9.35 9.79 12.41
N GLN A 108 -9.28 10.88 13.19
CA GLN A 108 -8.55 10.86 14.47
C GLN A 108 -9.09 9.78 15.41
N ALA A 109 -10.42 9.65 15.52
CA ALA A 109 -11.02 8.58 16.32
C ALA A 109 -10.66 7.17 15.82
N LEU A 110 -10.51 6.96 14.51
CA LEU A 110 -10.01 5.70 13.93
C LEU A 110 -8.56 5.44 14.34
N LEU A 111 -7.71 6.46 14.24
CA LEU A 111 -6.29 6.36 14.62
C LEU A 111 -6.13 6.06 16.12
N ASP A 112 -6.91 6.73 16.97
CA ASP A 112 -6.87 6.55 18.42
C ASP A 112 -7.39 5.16 18.83
N ASP A 113 -8.47 4.69 18.22
CA ASP A 113 -9.05 3.37 18.47
C ASP A 113 -8.11 2.24 18.07
N ALA A 114 -7.45 2.37 16.92
CA ALA A 114 -6.43 1.41 16.49
C ALA A 114 -5.22 1.43 17.44
N LEU A 115 -4.82 2.61 17.94
CA LEU A 115 -3.70 2.72 18.87
C LEU A 115 -4.03 2.10 20.23
N ASN A 116 -5.27 2.28 20.72
CA ASN A 116 -5.74 1.61 21.93
C ASN A 116 -5.73 0.09 21.77
N GLY A 117 -6.20 -0.43 20.62
CA GLY A 117 -6.14 -1.87 20.33
C GLY A 117 -4.71 -2.42 20.34
N LEU A 118 -3.73 -1.66 19.83
CA LEU A 118 -2.31 -2.02 19.91
C LEU A 118 -1.78 -2.04 21.35
N GLN A 119 -2.19 -1.07 22.17
CA GLN A 119 -1.74 -0.97 23.56
C GLN A 119 -2.30 -2.11 24.43
N ASP A 120 -3.54 -2.52 24.19
CA ASP A 120 -4.18 -3.63 24.89
C ASP A 120 -3.57 -4.99 24.51
N ASP A 121 -3.10 -5.12 23.26
CA ASP A 121 -2.43 -6.31 22.76
C ASP A 121 -0.93 -6.39 23.16
N ALA A 122 -0.30 -5.24 23.40
CA ALA A 122 1.08 -5.17 23.84
C ALA A 122 1.25 -5.58 25.32
N ALA A 123 2.48 -5.94 25.71
CA ALA A 123 2.79 -6.15 27.12
C ALA A 123 2.52 -4.86 27.93
N PRO A 124 1.90 -4.94 29.13
CA PRO A 124 1.51 -3.77 29.89
C PRO A 124 2.65 -2.75 30.05
N GLY A 125 2.40 -1.50 29.66
CA GLY A 125 3.33 -0.38 29.86
C GLY A 125 4.30 -0.08 28.72
N GLN A 126 4.14 -0.67 27.53
CA GLN A 126 4.86 -0.22 26.33
C GLN A 126 4.06 0.88 25.60
N PRO A 127 4.45 2.17 25.68
CA PRO A 127 3.82 3.19 24.87
C PRO A 127 4.18 2.93 23.40
N VAL A 128 3.16 2.81 22.57
CA VAL A 128 3.25 2.76 21.13
C VAL A 128 2.58 4.02 20.59
N ASP A 129 3.19 4.64 19.58
CA ASP A 129 2.61 5.74 18.81
C ASP A 129 2.71 5.43 17.31
N TRP A 130 2.01 6.18 16.49
CA TRP A 130 2.07 6.05 15.05
C TRP A 130 3.34 6.71 14.49
N GLY A 131 4.08 5.97 13.67
CA GLY A 131 5.12 6.49 12.80
C GLY A 131 4.53 7.07 11.53
N THR A 132 4.94 6.52 10.38
CA THR A 132 4.37 6.87 9.08
C THR A 132 2.90 6.42 9.02
N VAL A 133 2.01 7.30 8.59
CA VAL A 133 0.61 6.94 8.30
C VAL A 133 0.36 7.07 6.81
N CYS A 134 0.01 5.96 6.17
CA CYS A 134 -0.44 5.95 4.78
C CYS A 134 -1.92 5.59 4.69
N VAL A 135 -2.57 6.11 3.67
CA VAL A 135 -3.95 5.79 3.31
C VAL A 135 -3.98 5.12 1.95
N SER A 136 -4.82 4.10 1.80
CA SER A 136 -5.13 3.54 0.49
C SER A 136 -6.63 3.41 0.30
N SER A 137 -7.07 3.42 -0.94
CA SER A 137 -8.48 3.24 -1.29
C SER A 137 -8.63 2.45 -2.58
N PHE A 138 -9.69 1.66 -2.66
CA PHE A 138 -10.15 1.02 -3.88
C PHE A 138 -11.60 1.42 -4.19
N SER A 139 -11.95 1.61 -5.47
CA SER A 139 -13.32 1.92 -5.92
C SER A 139 -13.99 3.03 -5.08
N ALA A 140 -15.11 2.74 -4.38
CA ALA A 140 -15.86 3.66 -3.53
C ALA A 140 -15.09 4.26 -2.34
N GLY A 141 -13.93 3.70 -1.97
CA GLY A 141 -13.11 4.15 -0.84
C GLY A 141 -12.63 5.60 -0.96
N TYR A 142 -12.53 6.13 -2.19
CA TYR A 142 -12.20 7.53 -2.46
C TYR A 142 -13.11 8.53 -1.73
N GLY A 143 -14.35 8.12 -1.44
CA GLY A 143 -15.31 8.94 -0.71
C GLY A 143 -14.80 9.35 0.67
N ALA A 144 -14.13 8.45 1.39
CA ALA A 144 -13.50 8.76 2.67
C ALA A 144 -12.26 9.63 2.47
N VAL A 145 -11.36 9.23 1.57
CA VAL A 145 -10.08 9.92 1.32
C VAL A 145 -10.31 11.39 0.92
N ARG A 146 -11.33 11.66 0.10
CA ARG A 146 -11.70 13.03 -0.28
C ARG A 146 -12.09 13.88 0.93
N GLU A 147 -12.83 13.33 1.89
CA GLU A 147 -13.16 14.07 3.13
C GLU A 147 -11.93 14.27 4.02
N LEU A 148 -11.02 13.29 4.09
CA LEU A 148 -9.76 13.44 4.83
C LEU A 148 -8.94 14.61 4.29
N LEU A 149 -8.86 14.74 2.96
CA LEU A 149 -8.11 15.81 2.29
C LEU A 149 -8.75 17.19 2.40
N LYS A 150 -9.94 17.33 3.00
CA LYS A 150 -10.51 18.65 3.37
C LYS A 150 -9.97 19.16 4.71
N VAL A 151 -9.33 18.31 5.51
CA VAL A 151 -8.85 18.65 6.85
C VAL A 151 -7.33 18.86 6.81
N PRO A 152 -6.82 20.08 6.98
CA PRO A 152 -5.38 20.35 6.88
C PRO A 152 -4.51 19.48 7.79
N ALA A 153 -4.97 19.20 9.01
CA ALA A 153 -4.26 18.33 9.94
C ALA A 153 -4.07 16.90 9.40
N TYR A 154 -5.01 16.38 8.61
CA TYR A 154 -4.89 15.05 8.00
C TYR A 154 -3.99 15.05 6.77
N ILE A 155 -3.97 16.13 5.98
CA ILE A 155 -2.96 16.29 4.92
C ILE A 155 -1.54 16.27 5.52
N GLU A 156 -1.34 16.91 6.67
CA GLU A 156 -0.06 16.83 7.38
C GLU A 156 0.21 15.43 7.95
N ARG A 157 -0.81 14.77 8.51
CA ARG A 157 -0.65 13.47 9.17
C ARG A 157 -0.40 12.31 8.20
N ILE A 158 -1.01 12.34 7.02
CA ILE A 158 -0.92 11.28 6.01
C ILE A 158 0.35 11.51 5.20
N ASP A 159 1.26 10.56 5.21
CA ASP A 159 2.56 10.61 4.54
C ASP A 159 2.50 10.05 3.12
N GLY A 160 1.61 9.07 2.89
CA GLY A 160 1.43 8.41 1.60
C GLY A 160 -0.04 8.15 1.27
N ILE A 161 -0.43 8.32 0.01
CA ILE A 161 -1.74 7.92 -0.53
C ILE A 161 -1.54 6.95 -1.69
N LEU A 162 -2.29 5.84 -1.68
CA LEU A 162 -2.50 4.97 -2.84
C LEU A 162 -3.99 4.98 -3.23
N ALA A 163 -4.32 5.64 -4.33
CA ALA A 163 -5.64 5.56 -4.95
C ALA A 163 -5.62 4.47 -6.03
N ALA A 164 -5.98 3.25 -5.64
CA ALA A 164 -5.99 2.09 -6.53
C ALA A 164 -7.30 2.03 -7.31
N ASP A 165 -7.35 2.61 -8.52
CA ASP A 165 -8.57 2.75 -9.33
C ASP A 165 -9.75 3.28 -8.48
N SER A 166 -9.48 4.36 -7.74
CA SER A 166 -10.32 4.86 -6.64
C SER A 166 -10.26 6.38 -6.53
N LEU A 167 -10.59 7.07 -7.60
CA LEU A 167 -10.73 8.51 -7.61
C LEU A 167 -11.73 8.86 -8.71
N TYR A 168 -12.88 9.39 -8.32
CA TYR A 168 -13.95 9.77 -9.24
C TYR A 168 -14.44 11.16 -8.86
N ALA A 169 -15.01 11.87 -9.80
CA ALA A 169 -15.61 13.17 -9.56
C ALA A 169 -16.93 13.31 -10.31
N SER A 170 -17.80 14.20 -9.86
CA SER A 170 -18.88 14.69 -10.71
C SER A 170 -18.30 15.46 -11.90
N THR A 171 -19.04 15.49 -13.00
CA THR A 171 -18.71 16.28 -14.19
C THR A 171 -19.20 17.73 -14.02
N ASP A 172 -18.31 18.70 -14.25
CA ASP A 172 -18.64 20.12 -14.30
C ASP A 172 -19.21 20.53 -15.67
N SER A 173 -19.63 21.78 -15.79
CA SER A 173 -20.26 22.37 -16.98
C SER A 173 -19.37 22.43 -18.22
N ASP A 174 -18.05 22.38 -18.05
CA ASP A 174 -17.05 22.32 -19.12
C ASP A 174 -16.65 20.89 -19.51
N GLY A 175 -17.21 19.88 -18.84
CA GLY A 175 -16.95 18.47 -19.12
C GLY A 175 -15.72 17.90 -18.43
N THR A 176 -15.17 18.56 -17.41
CA THR A 176 -14.05 18.05 -16.59
C THR A 176 -14.52 17.68 -15.17
N PRO A 177 -13.65 17.08 -14.34
CA PRO A 177 -13.93 16.89 -12.92
C PRO A 177 -14.26 18.20 -12.20
N VAL A 178 -15.33 18.19 -11.38
CA VAL A 178 -15.67 19.31 -10.49
C VAL A 178 -14.48 19.68 -9.61
N ASP A 179 -14.04 20.93 -9.71
CA ASP A 179 -12.83 21.47 -9.07
C ASP A 179 -12.81 21.24 -7.56
N GLU A 180 -13.91 21.48 -6.85
CA GLU A 180 -13.96 21.30 -5.40
C GLU A 180 -13.78 19.84 -4.97
N GLN A 181 -14.13 18.89 -5.83
CA GLN A 181 -13.93 17.47 -5.55
C GLN A 181 -12.47 17.04 -5.78
N MET A 182 -11.72 17.79 -6.59
CA MET A 182 -10.32 17.54 -6.94
C MET A 182 -9.33 18.31 -6.06
N ALA A 183 -9.74 19.45 -5.49
CA ALA A 183 -8.86 20.40 -4.79
C ALA A 183 -7.90 19.75 -3.76
N GLY A 184 -8.41 18.85 -2.91
CA GLY A 184 -7.59 18.15 -1.91
C GLY A 184 -6.53 17.23 -2.53
N TYR A 185 -6.89 16.48 -3.58
CA TYR A 185 -5.96 15.62 -4.31
C TYR A 185 -4.92 16.42 -5.07
N LEU A 186 -5.30 17.52 -5.72
CA LEU A 186 -4.37 18.42 -6.40
C LEU A 186 -3.35 19.02 -5.43
N ALA A 187 -3.80 19.49 -4.26
CA ALA A 187 -2.91 19.99 -3.22
C ALA A 187 -1.93 18.90 -2.74
N TYR A 188 -2.42 17.68 -2.50
CA TYR A 188 -1.60 16.55 -2.07
C TYR A 188 -0.60 16.10 -3.16
N ALA A 189 -1.03 16.07 -4.42
CA ALA A 189 -0.18 15.73 -5.56
C ALA A 189 0.97 16.73 -5.75
N ARG A 190 0.72 18.04 -5.59
CA ARG A 190 1.78 19.06 -5.61
C ARG A 190 2.82 18.85 -4.51
N ARG A 191 2.38 18.44 -3.30
CA ARG A 191 3.29 18.10 -2.20
C ARG A 191 4.08 16.84 -2.48
N ALA A 192 3.49 15.86 -3.16
CA ALA A 192 4.19 14.66 -3.59
C ALA A 192 5.27 14.97 -4.64
N VAL A 193 4.97 15.82 -5.62
CA VAL A 193 5.98 16.33 -6.58
C VAL A 193 7.11 17.07 -5.86
N ALA A 194 6.80 17.84 -4.82
CA ALA A 194 7.81 18.52 -3.99
C ALA A 194 8.58 17.58 -3.04
N GLY A 195 8.25 16.28 -2.99
CA GLY A 195 8.92 15.27 -2.16
C GLY A 195 8.49 15.24 -0.70
N GLY A 196 7.52 16.06 -0.29
CA GLY A 196 7.05 16.13 1.10
C GLY A 196 5.99 15.10 1.47
N LYS A 197 5.43 14.41 0.47
CA LYS A 197 4.41 13.36 0.56
C LYS A 197 4.65 12.30 -0.51
N THR A 198 3.95 11.17 -0.48
CA THR A 198 3.92 10.20 -1.58
C THR A 198 2.50 10.05 -2.10
N PHE A 199 2.29 10.12 -3.42
CA PHE A 199 0.97 9.91 -4.00
C PHE A 199 1.05 8.98 -5.22
N LEU A 200 0.44 7.82 -5.08
CA LEU A 200 0.36 6.78 -6.08
C LEU A 200 -1.08 6.73 -6.59
N LEU A 201 -1.27 6.89 -7.89
CA LEU A 201 -2.58 6.88 -8.54
C LEU A 201 -2.59 5.83 -9.64
N THR A 202 -3.63 5.01 -9.67
CA THR A 202 -3.80 4.01 -10.71
C THR A 202 -5.20 4.08 -11.27
N HIS A 203 -5.35 3.79 -12.56
CA HIS A 203 -6.66 3.81 -13.19
C HIS A 203 -6.80 2.69 -14.23
N THR A 204 -8.04 2.30 -14.47
CA THR A 204 -8.45 1.51 -15.63
C THR A 204 -9.05 2.39 -16.72
N GLU A 205 -9.64 1.76 -17.74
CA GLU A 205 -10.41 2.41 -18.80
C GLU A 205 -11.92 2.14 -18.63
N VAL A 206 -12.37 1.80 -17.42
CA VAL A 206 -13.79 1.50 -17.15
C VAL A 206 -14.64 2.75 -17.42
N PRO A 207 -15.61 2.68 -18.35
CA PRO A 207 -16.40 3.84 -18.73
C PRO A 207 -17.40 4.25 -17.63
N THR A 208 -17.49 5.55 -17.39
CA THR A 208 -18.43 6.16 -16.42
C THR A 208 -19.30 7.20 -17.14
N PRO A 209 -20.52 6.84 -17.58
CA PRO A 209 -21.29 7.71 -18.49
C PRO A 209 -21.91 8.95 -17.82
N THR A 210 -21.92 9.03 -16.49
CA THR A 210 -22.64 10.10 -15.75
C THR A 210 -21.75 10.84 -14.73
N TYR A 211 -20.45 10.56 -14.73
CA TYR A 211 -19.46 11.15 -13.82
C TYR A 211 -18.06 10.85 -14.35
N GLU A 212 -17.06 11.58 -13.88
CA GLU A 212 -15.68 11.45 -14.30
C GLU A 212 -15.01 10.20 -13.73
N SER A 213 -14.34 9.45 -14.59
CA SER A 213 -13.68 8.20 -14.27
C SER A 213 -12.37 8.43 -13.49
N THR A 214 -11.77 7.32 -13.06
CA THR A 214 -10.39 7.30 -12.53
C THR A 214 -9.37 7.73 -13.56
N ARG A 215 -9.66 7.54 -14.86
CA ARG A 215 -8.83 8.08 -15.94
C ARG A 215 -8.98 9.58 -16.09
N ASP A 216 -10.22 10.08 -16.12
CA ASP A 216 -10.48 11.51 -16.36
C ASP A 216 -9.92 12.36 -15.21
N THR A 217 -10.09 11.89 -13.98
CA THR A 217 -9.52 12.55 -12.80
C THR A 217 -8.00 12.40 -12.69
N ALA A 218 -7.43 11.31 -13.21
CA ALA A 218 -5.99 11.19 -13.40
C ALA A 218 -5.47 12.22 -14.40
N ASP A 219 -6.16 12.42 -15.52
CA ASP A 219 -5.79 13.39 -16.55
C ASP A 219 -5.85 14.82 -15.99
N GLU A 220 -6.86 15.14 -15.17
CA GLU A 220 -6.95 16.42 -14.46
C GLU A 220 -5.76 16.65 -13.52
N ILE A 221 -5.35 15.63 -12.75
CA ILE A 221 -4.15 15.74 -11.89
C ILE A 221 -2.89 15.96 -12.74
N LEU A 222 -2.72 15.23 -13.84
CA LEU A 222 -1.56 15.40 -14.72
C LEU A 222 -1.51 16.81 -15.34
N ALA A 223 -2.65 17.30 -15.84
CA ALA A 223 -2.77 18.64 -16.40
C ALA A 223 -2.41 19.72 -15.37
N ALA A 224 -2.96 19.62 -14.15
CA ALA A 224 -2.68 20.55 -13.06
C ALA A 224 -1.21 20.54 -12.60
N LEU A 225 -0.52 19.41 -12.75
CA LEU A 225 0.91 19.27 -12.46
C LEU A 225 1.83 19.64 -13.64
N GLY A 226 1.28 19.89 -14.83
CA GLY A 226 2.06 20.11 -16.06
C GLY A 226 2.83 18.86 -16.49
N LEU A 227 2.25 17.68 -16.28
CA LEU A 227 2.83 16.38 -16.62
C LEU A 227 2.06 15.76 -17.79
N GLU A 228 2.76 14.96 -18.59
CA GLU A 228 2.16 14.10 -19.60
C GLU A 228 2.48 12.65 -19.28
N ALA A 229 1.49 11.77 -19.41
CA ALA A 229 1.74 10.34 -19.30
C ALA A 229 2.44 9.84 -20.57
N ARG A 230 3.55 9.13 -20.38
CA ARG A 230 4.22 8.44 -21.49
C ARG A 230 3.58 7.08 -21.74
N SER A 231 3.52 6.68 -22.99
CA SER A 231 3.12 5.31 -23.35
C SER A 231 4.05 4.29 -22.69
N ALA A 232 3.47 3.18 -22.26
CA ALA A 232 4.15 2.04 -21.68
C ALA A 232 3.61 0.75 -22.31
N ASP A 233 4.45 -0.29 -22.27
CA ASP A 233 4.08 -1.67 -22.53
C ASP A 233 4.86 -2.51 -21.52
N SER A 234 4.37 -2.52 -20.29
CA SER A 234 5.02 -3.18 -19.18
C SER A 234 4.04 -4.02 -18.39
N ALA A 235 4.44 -5.23 -18.03
CA ALA A 235 3.72 -6.08 -17.10
C ALA A 235 3.90 -5.58 -15.66
N GLY A 236 2.83 -5.71 -14.86
CA GLY A 236 2.87 -5.62 -13.40
C GLY A 236 2.63 -7.00 -12.76
N LEU A 237 2.30 -7.01 -11.47
CA LEU A 237 1.92 -8.24 -10.76
C LEU A 237 0.66 -8.88 -11.36
N GLY A 238 0.70 -10.21 -11.51
CA GLY A 238 -0.43 -10.99 -11.99
C GLY A 238 -0.84 -10.62 -13.43
N PRO A 239 -2.12 -10.30 -13.69
CA PRO A 239 -2.63 -9.90 -15.00
C PRO A 239 -2.48 -8.39 -15.28
N LEU A 240 -1.93 -7.61 -14.34
CA LEU A 240 -1.75 -6.17 -14.55
C LEU A 240 -0.80 -5.92 -15.73
N THR A 241 -1.20 -4.98 -16.58
CA THR A 241 -0.37 -4.41 -17.63
C THR A 241 -0.56 -2.90 -17.60
N PHE A 242 0.47 -2.15 -17.98
CA PHE A 242 0.44 -0.69 -17.99
C PHE A 242 0.65 -0.17 -19.40
N THR A 243 -0.32 0.61 -19.88
CA THR A 243 -0.32 1.25 -21.20
C THR A 243 0.19 2.68 -21.16
N ARG A 244 0.17 3.30 -19.97
CA ARG A 244 0.76 4.63 -19.74
C ARG A 244 1.20 4.80 -18.31
N ILE A 245 2.27 5.58 -18.11
CA ILE A 245 2.77 5.93 -16.78
C ILE A 245 3.25 7.37 -16.74
N ALA A 246 3.17 8.01 -15.57
CA ALA A 246 3.72 9.34 -15.33
C ALA A 246 4.38 9.38 -13.94
N SER A 247 5.37 10.25 -13.76
CA SER A 247 6.01 10.42 -12.45
C SER A 247 6.71 11.76 -12.34
N ALA A 248 6.63 12.38 -11.16
CA ALA A 248 7.44 13.53 -10.79
C ALA A 248 7.58 13.59 -9.26
N GLY A 249 8.80 13.72 -8.75
CA GLY A 249 9.07 13.56 -7.32
C GLY A 249 8.53 12.21 -6.82
N ASN A 250 7.72 12.25 -5.76
CA ASN A 250 7.05 11.09 -5.18
C ASN A 250 5.60 10.91 -5.67
N PHE A 251 5.18 11.66 -6.70
CA PHE A 251 3.95 11.37 -7.43
C PHE A 251 4.23 10.34 -8.52
N LYS A 252 3.42 9.28 -8.60
CA LYS A 252 3.49 8.26 -9.65
C LYS A 252 2.09 7.86 -10.10
N LEU A 253 1.95 7.62 -11.40
CA LEU A 253 0.71 7.21 -12.03
C LEU A 253 0.92 5.98 -12.92
N TRP A 254 -0.05 5.06 -12.86
CA TRP A 254 -0.17 3.91 -13.76
C TRP A 254 -1.56 3.80 -14.38
N GLY A 255 -1.63 3.82 -15.70
CA GLY A 255 -2.83 3.49 -16.45
C GLY A 255 -2.77 2.07 -16.97
N SER A 256 -3.80 1.29 -16.66
CA SER A 256 -3.99 -0.07 -17.14
C SER A 256 -5.13 -0.13 -18.17
N PRO A 257 -5.04 -1.02 -19.17
CA PRO A 257 -6.13 -1.20 -20.11
C PRO A 257 -7.30 -1.91 -19.41
N GLY A 258 -8.48 -1.83 -20.02
CA GLY A 258 -9.63 -2.65 -19.66
C GLY A 258 -10.84 -1.84 -19.21
N GLU A 259 -12.00 -2.24 -19.73
CA GLU A 259 -13.28 -1.52 -19.61
C GLU A 259 -14.29 -2.29 -18.73
N THR A 260 -13.83 -3.26 -17.95
CA THR A 260 -14.70 -4.20 -17.21
C THR A 260 -14.49 -4.12 -15.71
N GLY A 261 -15.51 -4.53 -14.94
CA GLY A 261 -15.38 -4.69 -13.50
C GLY A 261 -14.27 -5.65 -13.08
N GLU A 262 -13.91 -6.63 -13.90
CA GLU A 262 -12.79 -7.52 -13.59
C GLU A 262 -11.43 -6.82 -13.74
N ALA A 263 -11.27 -5.95 -14.74
CA ALA A 263 -10.07 -5.10 -14.86
C ALA A 263 -9.93 -4.19 -13.64
N HIS A 264 -11.03 -3.54 -13.24
CA HIS A 264 -11.12 -2.75 -12.00
C HIS A 264 -10.66 -3.56 -10.78
N MET A 265 -11.20 -4.77 -10.59
CA MET A 265 -10.85 -5.62 -9.47
C MET A 265 -9.37 -6.03 -9.40
N GLN A 266 -8.62 -6.03 -10.52
CA GLN A 266 -7.18 -6.35 -10.46
C GLN A 266 -6.38 -5.33 -9.66
N HIS A 267 -6.82 -4.07 -9.64
CA HIS A 267 -6.15 -3.03 -8.86
C HIS A 267 -6.28 -3.29 -7.35
N LEU A 268 -7.36 -3.94 -6.88
CA LEU A 268 -7.45 -4.41 -5.50
C LEU A 268 -6.65 -5.71 -5.28
N ARG A 269 -6.77 -6.67 -6.20
CA ARG A 269 -6.16 -8.00 -6.01
C ARG A 269 -4.64 -7.96 -6.01
N TYR A 270 -4.03 -7.02 -6.72
CA TYR A 270 -2.59 -6.91 -6.91
C TYR A 270 -2.00 -5.58 -6.40
N MET A 271 -2.62 -4.98 -5.37
CA MET A 271 -2.13 -3.74 -4.74
C MET A 271 -0.66 -3.77 -4.31
N ALA A 272 -0.09 -4.94 -4.01
CA ALA A 272 1.32 -5.13 -3.68
C ALA A 272 2.27 -4.54 -4.73
N GLU A 273 1.83 -4.41 -5.98
CA GLU A 273 2.54 -3.72 -7.06
C GLU A 273 2.97 -2.30 -6.64
N TRP A 274 2.13 -1.60 -5.87
CA TRP A 274 2.36 -0.20 -5.52
C TRP A 274 2.64 0.02 -4.02
N LEU A 275 2.34 -0.95 -3.16
CA LEU A 275 2.58 -0.82 -1.71
C LEU A 275 4.07 -0.67 -1.36
N ASP A 276 4.98 -1.10 -2.23
CA ASP A 276 6.43 -0.90 -2.08
C ASP A 276 6.87 0.55 -2.24
N ASP A 277 6.09 1.35 -2.95
CA ASP A 277 6.40 2.76 -3.20
C ASP A 277 5.85 3.70 -2.10
N LEU A 278 4.99 3.20 -1.21
CA LEU A 278 4.57 3.95 -0.02
C LEU A 278 5.73 4.04 0.99
N PRO A 279 5.85 5.14 1.75
CA PRO A 279 6.94 5.36 2.70
C PRO A 279 6.80 4.55 4.01
N LEU A 280 6.29 3.32 3.92
CA LEU A 280 6.11 2.39 5.03
C LEU A 280 7.34 1.50 5.19
N ALA A 281 7.72 1.22 6.42
CA ALA A 281 8.79 0.28 6.74
C ALA A 281 8.51 -1.12 6.20
N LYS A 282 9.57 -1.89 5.97
CA LYS A 282 9.51 -3.28 5.48
C LYS A 282 10.04 -4.23 6.54
N LEU A 283 9.44 -5.41 6.63
CA LEU A 283 9.97 -6.51 7.45
C LEU A 283 11.32 -6.96 6.87
N PRO A 284 12.30 -7.34 7.71
CA PRO A 284 13.59 -7.84 7.24
C PRO A 284 13.42 -9.10 6.38
N CYS A 285 14.34 -9.35 5.45
CA CYS A 285 14.37 -10.65 4.77
C CYS A 285 14.79 -11.69 5.79
N GLU A 286 14.07 -12.80 5.88
CA GLU A 286 14.60 -13.97 6.57
C GLU A 286 15.88 -14.38 5.82
N THR A 287 17.02 -14.20 6.46
CA THR A 287 18.28 -14.77 5.98
C THR A 287 18.17 -16.29 6.11
N PRO A 288 18.40 -17.06 5.04
CA PRO A 288 18.34 -18.53 5.09
C PRO A 288 19.34 -19.13 6.07
#